data_AF-L7MAF3-F1
#
_entry.id   AF-L7MAF3-F1
#
_cell.length_a   1.000
_cell.length_b   1.000
_cell.length_c   1.000
_cell.angle_alpha   90.00
_cell.angle_beta   90.00
_cell.angle_gamma   90.00
#
_symmetry.space_group_name_H-M   'P 1'
#
loop_
_entity.id
_entity.type
_entity.pdbx_description
1 polymer ?
#
loop_
_entity_poly.entity_id
_entity_poly.type
_entity_poly.pdbx_seq_one_letter_code
_entity_poly.pdbx_strand_id
1 'polypeptide(L)'
;MASFRLLCVLCLVTGIIAAVKKPSECLTKGFRCRFLLFCSSKNRVPISGCGFLQTCCRKKAQTCKSIHGTCQNTTAVCLGLKHGLMECPKGQSCCVSTVH
;
A
#
# COMPACT_ATOMS: atom_id res chain seq x y z
N MET A 1 -41.24 -21.58 14.90
CA MET A 1 -40.88 -21.21 13.50
C MET A 1 -40.60 -19.71 13.27
N ALA A 2 -41.03 -18.77 14.14
CA ALA A 2 -40.80 -17.32 13.96
C ALA A 2 -39.34 -16.84 14.21
N SER A 3 -38.59 -17.54 15.07
CA SER A 3 -37.23 -17.14 15.48
C SER A 3 -36.20 -17.21 14.34
N PHE A 4 -36.27 -18.22 13.48
CA PHE A 4 -35.38 -18.36 12.31
C PHE A 4 -35.57 -17.23 11.29
N ARG A 5 -36.81 -16.78 11.09
CA ARG A 5 -37.12 -15.66 10.19
C ARG A 5 -36.50 -14.35 10.70
N LEU A 6 -36.53 -14.11 12.01
CA LEU A 6 -35.91 -12.93 12.62
C LEU A 6 -34.37 -12.94 12.48
N LEU A 7 -33.75 -14.09 12.74
CA LEU A 7 -32.29 -14.27 12.60
C LEU A 7 -31.83 -14.06 11.16
N CYS A 8 -32.55 -14.57 10.16
CA CYS A 8 -32.21 -14.35 8.75
C CYS A 8 -32.29 -12.88 8.35
N VAL A 9 -33.29 -12.13 8.84
CA VAL A 9 -33.41 -10.68 8.58
C VAL A 9 -32.25 -9.91 9.22
N LEU A 10 -31.89 -10.25 10.47
CA LEU A 10 -30.75 -9.63 11.16
C LEU A 10 -29.41 -9.91 10.44
N CYS A 11 -29.21 -11.11 9.90
CA CYS A 11 -28.02 -11.47 9.10
C CYS A 11 -27.97 -10.74 7.76
N LEU A 12 -29.11 -10.55 7.08
CA LEU A 12 -29.20 -9.78 5.85
C LEU A 12 -28.85 -8.30 6.08
N VAL A 13 -29.36 -7.70 7.15
CA VAL A 13 -29.08 -6.29 7.49
C VAL A 13 -27.60 -6.09 7.85
N THR A 14 -27.00 -7.00 8.62
CA THR A 14 -25.57 -6.92 8.96
C THR A 14 -24.65 -7.14 7.74
N GLY A 15 -25.02 -8.04 6.82
CA GLY A 15 -24.29 -8.25 5.57
C GLY A 15 -24.28 -7.04 4.64
N ILE A 16 -25.38 -6.30 4.57
CA ILE A 16 -25.50 -5.10 3.71
C ILE A 16 -24.63 -3.95 4.26
N ILE A 17 -24.57 -3.76 5.58
CA ILE A 17 -23.80 -2.66 6.19
C ILE A 17 -22.29 -2.81 5.93
N ALA A 18 -21.77 -4.05 5.87
CA ALA A 18 -20.37 -4.30 5.56
C ALA A 18 -20.00 -3.99 4.10
N ALA A 19 -20.94 -4.14 3.17
CA ALA A 19 -20.74 -3.87 1.74
C ALA A 19 -20.73 -2.38 1.38
N VAL A 20 -21.30 -1.52 2.24
CA VAL A 20 -21.38 -0.05 2.01
C VAL A 20 -20.18 0.68 2.63
N LYS A 21 -19.05 0.01 2.87
CA LYS A 21 -17.79 0.75 3.10
C LYS A 21 -17.28 1.25 1.74
N LYS A 22 -17.77 2.43 1.33
CA LYS A 22 -17.19 3.18 0.21
C LYS A 22 -15.66 3.20 0.39
N PRO A 23 -14.88 2.77 -0.60
CA PRO A 23 -13.43 2.88 -0.53
C PRO A 23 -13.09 4.35 -0.32
N SER A 24 -12.26 4.64 0.66
CA SER A 24 -11.85 6.01 0.94
C SER A 24 -11.12 6.61 -0.26
N GLU A 25 -11.28 7.91 -0.48
CA GLU A 25 -10.59 8.61 -1.58
C GLU A 25 -9.08 8.36 -1.54
N CYS A 26 -8.53 8.21 -0.33
CA CYS A 26 -7.14 7.79 -0.10
C CYS A 26 -6.79 6.45 -0.79
N LEU A 27 -7.61 5.42 -0.60
CA LEU A 27 -7.38 4.09 -1.19
C LEU A 27 -7.60 4.13 -2.71
N THR A 28 -8.61 4.85 -3.18
CA THR A 28 -8.92 5.00 -4.60
C THR A 28 -7.78 5.69 -5.36
N LYS A 29 -7.08 6.65 -4.74
CA LYS A 29 -5.88 7.29 -5.32
C LYS A 29 -4.58 6.48 -5.16
N GLY A 30 -4.66 5.23 -4.70
CA GLY A 30 -3.52 4.34 -4.57
C GLY A 30 -2.64 4.59 -3.33
N PHE A 31 -3.06 5.49 -2.43
CA PHE A 31 -2.41 5.73 -1.14
C PHE A 31 -2.85 4.71 -0.09
N ARG A 32 -2.30 4.79 1.12
CA ARG A 32 -2.72 3.94 2.25
C ARG A 32 -3.13 4.78 3.44
N CYS A 33 -4.18 4.36 4.11
CA CYS A 33 -4.47 4.84 5.46
C CYS A 33 -3.48 4.21 6.44
N ARG A 34 -2.80 5.06 7.21
CA ARG A 34 -1.96 4.65 8.35
C ARG A 34 -2.30 5.50 9.56
N PHE A 35 -2.06 4.98 10.75
CA PHE A 35 -2.14 5.81 11.95
C PHE A 35 -1.18 6.99 11.84
N LEU A 36 -1.60 8.11 12.41
CA LEU A 36 -0.85 9.38 12.39
C LEU A 36 0.62 9.22 12.84
N LEU A 37 0.85 8.32 13.80
CA LEU A 37 2.16 7.98 14.35
C LEU A 37 3.07 7.22 13.36
N PHE A 38 2.49 6.36 12.51
CA PHE A 38 3.24 5.54 11.53
C PHE A 38 3.40 6.20 10.16
N CYS A 39 3.07 7.49 10.08
CA CYS A 39 3.15 8.28 8.87
C CYS A 39 3.90 9.59 9.13
N SER A 40 5.14 9.64 8.63
CA SER A 40 5.96 10.84 8.66
C SER A 40 5.22 11.98 7.96
N SER A 41 5.28 13.19 8.53
CA SER A 41 4.59 14.38 8.02
C SER A 41 4.85 14.65 6.54
N LYS A 42 6.05 14.33 6.03
CA LYS A 42 6.42 14.48 4.61
C LYS A 42 5.62 13.59 3.64
N ASN A 43 5.07 12.48 4.14
CA ASN A 43 4.29 11.53 3.34
C ASN A 43 2.78 11.65 3.58
N ARG A 44 2.33 12.54 4.47
CA ARG A 44 0.91 12.76 4.73
C ARG A 44 0.28 13.47 3.54
N VAL A 45 -0.86 12.97 3.09
CA VAL A 45 -1.65 13.58 2.03
C VAL A 45 -2.91 14.17 2.68
N PRO A 46 -3.27 15.42 2.40
CA PRO A 46 -4.47 16.06 2.97
C PRO A 46 -5.74 15.55 2.27
N ILE A 47 -5.98 14.23 2.37
CA ILE A 47 -7.17 13.55 1.83
C ILE A 47 -7.89 12.90 3.00
N SER A 48 -9.18 13.17 3.08
CA SER A 48 -10.10 12.61 4.07
C SER A 48 -10.57 11.20 3.68
N GLY A 49 -11.12 10.46 4.64
CA GLY A 49 -11.65 9.10 4.43
C GLY A 49 -10.83 7.98 5.08
N CYS A 50 -9.73 8.31 5.76
CA CYS A 50 -9.11 7.39 6.71
C CYS A 50 -9.86 7.45 8.06
N GLY A 51 -9.94 6.32 8.77
CA GLY A 51 -10.71 6.20 10.02
C GLY A 51 -10.12 7.00 11.19
N PHE A 52 -10.66 6.82 12.39
CA PHE A 52 -10.23 7.52 13.60
C PHE A 52 -8.70 7.36 13.85
N LEU A 53 -8.02 8.49 14.08
CA LEU A 53 -6.55 8.60 14.23
C LEU A 53 -5.70 8.10 13.04
N GLN A 54 -6.33 7.88 11.88
CA GLN A 54 -5.64 7.51 10.66
C GLN A 54 -5.61 8.67 9.68
N THR A 55 -4.49 8.79 8.97
CA THR A 55 -4.29 9.78 7.93
C THR A 55 -3.98 9.09 6.62
N CYS A 56 -4.29 9.77 5.51
CA CYS A 56 -3.87 9.30 4.21
C CYS A 56 -2.36 9.50 4.04
N CYS A 57 -1.67 8.47 3.61
CA CYS A 57 -0.23 8.46 3.46
C CYS A 57 0.18 7.97 2.09
N ARG A 58 1.11 8.69 1.46
CA ARG A 58 1.78 8.22 0.26
C ARG A 58 2.39 6.86 0.54
N LYS A 59 2.16 5.89 -0.34
CA LYS A 59 2.99 4.69 -0.36
C LYS A 59 4.42 5.16 -0.54
N LYS A 60 5.31 4.72 0.35
CA LYS A 60 6.74 4.92 0.17
C LYS A 60 7.08 4.26 -1.17
N ALA A 61 7.62 5.02 -2.12
CA ALA A 61 8.10 4.44 -3.36
C ALA A 61 9.05 3.29 -3.00
N GLN A 62 8.85 2.12 -3.61
CA GLN A 62 9.83 1.06 -3.44
C GLN A 62 11.12 1.55 -4.11
N THR A 63 12.10 1.83 -3.27
CA THR A 63 13.45 2.18 -3.71
C THR A 63 14.25 0.90 -3.84
N CYS A 64 15.33 0.92 -4.63
CA CYS A 64 16.22 -0.23 -4.75
C CYS A 64 16.68 -0.73 -3.38
N LYS A 65 17.02 0.20 -2.48
CA LYS A 65 17.42 -0.10 -1.10
C LYS A 65 16.32 -0.78 -0.28
N SER A 66 15.04 -0.50 -0.55
CA SER A 66 13.92 -1.09 0.19
C SER A 66 13.68 -2.57 -0.11
N ILE A 67 14.20 -3.07 -1.23
CA ILE A 67 14.15 -4.49 -1.60
C ILE A 67 15.51 -5.16 -1.45
N HIS A 68 16.39 -4.60 -0.61
CA HIS A 68 17.76 -5.07 -0.42
C HIS A 68 18.60 -5.10 -1.71
N GLY A 69 18.22 -4.28 -2.69
CA GLY A 69 18.96 -4.07 -3.93
C GLY A 69 19.98 -2.94 -3.82
N THR A 70 20.90 -2.94 -4.77
CA THR A 70 21.95 -1.93 -4.94
C THR A 70 21.81 -1.31 -6.32
N CYS A 71 21.85 0.02 -6.44
CA CYS A 71 21.91 0.66 -7.74
C CYS A 71 23.30 0.44 -8.34
N GLN A 72 23.35 -0.17 -9.52
CA GLN A 72 24.58 -0.42 -10.27
C GLN A 72 24.45 0.20 -11.66
N ASN A 73 25.57 0.49 -12.33
CA ASN A 73 25.52 0.97 -13.72
C ASN A 73 24.76 -0.01 -14.62
N THR A 74 24.03 0.50 -15.60
CA THR A 74 23.27 -0.31 -16.57
C THR A 74 24.16 -1.31 -17.31
N THR A 75 25.44 -1.01 -17.48
CA THR A 75 26.47 -1.86 -18.11
C THR A 75 27.14 -2.84 -17.15
N ALA A 76 26.97 -2.68 -15.83
CA ALA A 76 27.55 -3.60 -14.85
C ALA A 76 26.79 -4.93 -14.83
N VAL A 77 27.53 -6.02 -14.61
CA VAL A 77 26.97 -7.37 -14.47
C VAL A 77 26.25 -7.45 -13.13
N CYS A 78 24.93 -7.67 -13.17
CA CYS A 78 24.11 -7.88 -11.98
C CYS A 78 24.01 -9.38 -11.69
N LEU A 79 24.55 -9.83 -10.54
CA LEU A 79 24.45 -11.21 -10.07
C LEU A 79 23.11 -11.44 -9.36
N GLY A 80 21.99 -11.22 -10.06
CA GLY A 80 20.65 -11.36 -9.53
C GLY A 80 19.58 -10.68 -10.39
N LEU A 81 18.51 -10.20 -9.77
CA LEU A 81 17.38 -9.58 -10.46
C LEU A 81 17.63 -8.09 -10.73
N LYS A 82 17.62 -7.72 -12.01
CA LYS A 82 17.76 -6.34 -12.47
C LYS A 82 16.38 -5.68 -12.63
N HIS A 83 16.12 -4.65 -11.84
CA HIS A 83 14.94 -3.80 -11.94
C HIS A 83 15.29 -2.47 -12.63
N GLY A 84 14.84 -2.29 -13.88
CA GLY A 84 15.06 -1.06 -14.65
C GLY A 84 14.09 0.09 -14.33
N LEU A 85 12.98 -0.20 -13.64
CA LEU A 85 11.91 0.77 -13.34
C LEU A 85 11.97 1.35 -11.92
N MET A 86 12.96 0.95 -11.13
CA MET A 86 13.13 1.48 -9.77
C MET A 86 13.87 2.80 -9.78
N GLU A 87 13.58 3.66 -8.80
CA GLU A 87 14.28 4.93 -8.61
C GLU A 87 15.76 4.68 -8.28
N CYS A 88 16.60 4.78 -9.31
CA CYS A 88 18.06 4.84 -9.26
C CYS A 88 18.53 6.08 -10.07
N PRO A 89 19.75 6.57 -9.82
CA PRO A 89 20.33 7.67 -10.60
C PRO A 89 20.35 7.39 -12.11
N LYS A 90 20.37 8.43 -12.95
CA LYS A 90 20.48 8.28 -14.42
C LYS A 90 21.67 7.39 -14.78
N GLY A 91 21.43 6.41 -15.65
CA GLY A 91 22.44 5.43 -16.08
C GLY A 91 22.63 4.25 -15.12
N GLN A 92 21.87 4.18 -14.03
CA GLN A 92 21.91 3.05 -13.09
C GLN A 92 20.61 2.24 -13.12
N SER A 93 20.72 0.95 -12.84
CA SER A 93 19.61 0.02 -12.65
C SER A 93 19.67 -0.54 -11.24
N CYS A 94 18.51 -0.86 -10.67
CA CYS A 94 18.51 -1.57 -9.39
C CYS A 94 18.87 -3.04 -9.61
N CYS A 95 19.85 -3.55 -8.85
CA CYS A 95 20.25 -4.95 -8.87
C CYS A 95 20.00 -5.57 -7.49
N VAL A 96 19.20 -6.62 -7.43
CA VAL A 96 18.91 -7.36 -6.20
C VAL A 96 19.66 -8.66 -6.25
N SER A 97 20.59 -8.86 -5.33
CA SER A 97 21.32 -10.12 -5.24
C SER A 97 20.38 -11.21 -4.75
N THR A 98 20.25 -12.29 -5.51
CA THR A 98 19.57 -13.50 -5.04
C THR A 98 20.57 -14.27 -4.20
N VAL A 99 20.47 -14.16 -2.87
CA VAL A 99 21.19 -15.06 -1.96
C VAL A 99 20.68 -16.47 -2.22
N HIS A 100 21.57 -17.33 -2.70
CA HIS A 100 21.34 -18.76 -2.89
C HIS A 100 21.71 -19.52 -1.61
#